data_AF-A0A1X2ZNE9-F1
#
_entry.id   AF-A0A1X2ZNE9-F1
#
_cell.length_a   1.000
_cell.length_b   1.000
_cell.length_c   1.000
_cell.angle_alpha   90.00
_cell.angle_beta   90.00
_cell.angle_gamma   90.00
#
_symmetry.space_group_name_H-M   'P 1'
#
loop_
_entity.id
_entity.type
_entity.pdbx_description
1 polymer ?
#
loop_
_entity_poly.entity_id
_entity_poly.type
_entity_poly.pdbx_seq_one_letter_code
_entity_poly.pdbx_strand_id
1 'polypeptide(L)'
;MFRASHSRIPEIVGLSKKIRRRRPDILRTIRLGYSNARLEAFNNRIKVTIRMAYGFRHVNNLIALVMLRCGGPDLRLPEPSI
;
A
#
# COMPACT_ATOMS: atom_id res chain seq x y z
N MET A 1 5.90 20.69 -14.18
CA MET A 1 4.61 20.10 -14.64
C MET A 1 4.15 20.60 -16.01
N PHE A 2 4.49 21.83 -16.40
CA PHE A 2 4.15 22.40 -17.71
C PHE A 2 4.56 21.47 -18.87
N ARG A 3 5.85 21.12 -18.98
CA ARG A 3 6.37 20.21 -20.03
C ARG A 3 5.63 18.87 -20.12
N ALA A 4 5.32 18.23 -18.99
CA ALA A 4 4.60 16.95 -18.97
C ALA A 4 3.12 17.08 -19.39
N SER A 5 2.49 18.23 -19.15
CA SER A 5 1.09 18.46 -19.52
C SER A 5 0.92 18.78 -21.01
N HIS A 6 1.97 19.30 -21.65
CA HIS A 6 2.04 19.63 -23.07
C HIS A 6 2.79 18.56 -23.90
N SER A 7 3.09 17.40 -23.31
CA SER A 7 3.71 16.29 -24.04
C SER A 7 2.74 15.74 -25.08
N ARG A 8 3.26 15.29 -26.23
CA ARG A 8 2.47 14.58 -27.26
C ARG A 8 2.16 13.13 -26.88
N ILE A 9 2.76 12.62 -25.81
CA ILE A 9 2.57 11.26 -25.31
C ILE A 9 1.36 11.24 -24.34
N PRO A 10 0.25 10.56 -24.67
CA PRO A 10 -0.98 10.62 -23.89
C PRO A 10 -0.83 10.09 -22.47
N GLU A 11 0.02 9.08 -22.25
CA GLU A 11 0.31 8.49 -20.94
C GLU A 11 0.97 9.51 -20.00
N ILE A 12 1.89 10.32 -20.52
CA ILE A 12 2.59 11.36 -19.76
C ILE A 12 1.63 12.48 -19.38
N VAL A 13 0.76 12.89 -20.31
CA VAL A 13 -0.29 13.89 -20.03
C VAL A 13 -1.25 13.36 -18.96
N GLY A 14 -1.69 12.11 -19.09
CA GLY A 14 -2.55 11.41 -18.12
C GLY A 14 -1.93 11.32 -16.74
N LEU A 15 -0.63 10.98 -16.67
CA LEU A 15 0.14 10.97 -15.43
C LEU A 15 0.20 12.37 -14.80
N SER A 16 0.49 13.41 -15.59
CA SER A 16 0.57 14.79 -15.07
C SER A 16 -0.77 15.24 -14.47
N LYS A 17 -1.89 14.88 -15.11
CA LYS A 17 -3.25 15.15 -14.61
C LYS A 17 -3.50 14.41 -13.30
N LYS A 18 -3.10 13.14 -13.21
CA LYS A 18 -3.24 12.32 -12.00
C LYS A 18 -2.42 12.88 -10.83
N ILE A 19 -1.16 13.24 -11.06
CA ILE A 19 -0.29 13.84 -10.04
C ILE A 19 -0.87 15.17 -9.56
N ARG A 20 -1.39 16.01 -10.47
CA ARG A 20 -2.02 17.28 -10.10
C ARG A 20 -3.25 17.07 -9.23
N ARG A 21 -4.12 16.12 -9.59
CA ARG A 21 -5.33 15.77 -8.81
C ARG A 21 -5.00 15.24 -7.42
N ARG A 22 -3.90 14.49 -7.27
CA ARG A 22 -3.48 13.85 -6.00
C ARG A 22 -2.37 14.61 -5.26
N ARG A 23 -2.04 15.83 -5.70
CA ARG A 23 -0.99 16.65 -5.09
C ARG A 23 -1.13 16.83 -3.57
N PRO A 24 -2.32 17.10 -2.99
CA PRO A 24 -2.44 17.20 -1.52
C PRO A 24 -2.07 15.89 -0.81
N ASP A 25 -2.52 14.75 -1.34
CA ASP A 25 -2.22 13.43 -0.76
C ASP A 25 -0.72 13.11 -0.83
N ILE A 26 -0.07 13.42 -1.95
CA ILE A 26 1.38 13.22 -2.12
C ILE A 26 2.16 14.01 -1.07
N LEU A 27 1.79 15.28 -0.87
CA LEU A 27 2.43 16.13 0.14
C LEU A 27 2.17 15.59 1.56
N ARG A 28 0.97 15.08 1.83
CA ARG A 28 0.63 14.47 3.12
C ARG A 28 1.48 13.23 3.40
N THR A 29 1.66 12.35 2.42
CA THR A 29 2.49 11.14 2.56
C THR A 29 3.95 11.47 2.83
N ILE A 30 4.50 12.48 2.16
CA ILE A 30 5.88 12.96 2.40
C ILE A 30 6.01 13.49 3.84
N ARG A 31 5.05 14.30 4.31
CA ARG A 31 5.05 14.84 5.68
C ARG A 31 4.97 13.74 6.75
N LEU A 32 4.24 12.66 6.48
CA LEU A 32 4.11 11.52 7.38
C LEU A 32 5.36 10.60 7.35
N GLY A 33 6.33 10.86 6.48
CA GLY A 33 7.59 10.10 6.44
C GLY A 33 7.42 8.64 5.98
N TYR A 34 6.32 8.31 5.30
CA TYR A 34 6.11 6.95 4.82
C TYR A 34 7.09 6.62 3.69
N SER A 35 7.99 5.67 3.93
CA SER A 35 8.89 5.18 2.90
C SER A 35 8.16 4.29 1.90
N ASN A 36 8.48 4.46 0.61
CA ASN A 36 7.94 3.59 -0.44
C ASN A 36 8.35 2.12 -0.22
N ALA A 37 9.56 1.89 0.32
CA ALA A 37 10.04 0.54 0.64
C ALA A 37 9.13 -0.18 1.64
N ARG A 38 8.64 0.52 2.68
CA ARG A 38 7.71 -0.06 3.66
C ARG A 38 6.36 -0.40 3.01
N LEU A 39 5.82 0.49 2.18
CA LEU A 39 4.57 0.25 1.45
C LEU A 39 4.69 -0.91 0.46
N GLU A 40 5.79 -0.99 -0.29
CA GLU A 40 6.04 -2.08 -1.24
C GLU A 40 6.25 -3.42 -0.54
N ALA A 41 6.91 -3.43 0.63
CA ALA A 41 7.01 -4.63 1.45
C ALA A 41 5.63 -5.14 1.87
N PHE A 42 4.72 -4.25 2.29
CA PHE A 42 3.33 -4.62 2.57
C PHE A 42 2.61 -5.14 1.32
N ASN A 43 2.72 -4.44 0.19
CA ASN A 43 2.11 -4.86 -1.08
C ASN A 43 2.57 -6.26 -1.50
N ASN A 44 3.86 -6.56 -1.34
CA ASN A 44 4.39 -7.89 -1.67
C ASN A 44 3.90 -8.97 -0.72
N ARG A 45 3.79 -8.69 0.59
CA ARG A 45 3.18 -9.63 1.56
C ARG A 45 1.72 -9.92 1.21
N ILE A 46 0.95 -8.91 0.82
CA ILE A 46 -0.45 -9.08 0.37
C ILE A 46 -0.50 -9.94 -0.89
N LYS A 47 0.32 -9.66 -1.91
CA LYS A 47 0.37 -10.46 -3.15
C LYS A 47 0.69 -11.94 -2.88
N VAL A 48 1.63 -12.23 -1.98
CA VAL A 48 1.92 -13.60 -1.56
C VAL A 48 0.71 -14.23 -0.85
N THR A 49 0.06 -13.48 0.03
CA THR A 49 -1.14 -13.94 0.76
C THR A 49 -2.31 -14.26 -0.17
N ILE A 50 -2.51 -13.45 -1.22
CA ILE A 50 -3.53 -13.71 -2.26
C ILE A 50 -3.27 -15.04 -2.96
N ARG A 51 -2.01 -15.36 -3.31
CA ARG A 51 -1.66 -16.64 -3.93
C ARG A 51 -1.91 -17.83 -3.01
N MET A 52 -1.63 -17.67 -1.71
CA MET A 52 -1.91 -18.71 -0.70
C MET A 52 -3.40 -18.93 -0.47
N ALA A 53 -4.23 -17.91 -0.71
CA ALA A 53 -5.67 -17.98 -0.54
C ALA A 53 -6.42 -18.61 -1.73
N TYR A 54 -5.70 -19.04 -2.78
CA TYR A 54 -6.31 -19.86 -3.83
C TYR A 54 -6.90 -21.13 -3.22
N GLY A 55 -8.21 -21.33 -3.42
CA GLY A 55 -8.97 -22.41 -2.78
C GLY A 55 -9.83 -21.97 -1.59
N PHE A 56 -9.73 -20.71 -1.14
CA PHE A 56 -10.69 -20.17 -0.17
C PHE A 56 -12.07 -20.03 -0.82
N ARG A 57 -13.09 -20.62 -0.17
CA ARG A 57 -14.49 -20.52 -0.59
C ARG A 57 -15.04 -19.10 -0.47
N HIS A 58 -14.55 -18.31 0.49
CA HIS A 58 -15.06 -16.96 0.79
C HIS A 58 -13.93 -15.93 0.86
N VAL A 59 -14.16 -14.75 0.26
CA VAL A 59 -13.19 -13.64 0.25
C VAL A 59 -12.86 -13.12 1.66
N ASN A 60 -13.80 -13.25 2.60
CA ASN A 60 -13.60 -12.84 4.00
C ASN A 60 -12.42 -13.58 4.65
N ASN A 61 -12.16 -14.83 4.26
CA ASN A 61 -11.02 -15.60 4.78
C ASN A 61 -9.68 -15.03 4.30
N LEU A 62 -9.63 -14.53 3.06
CA LEU A 62 -8.45 -13.84 2.52
C LEU A 62 -8.24 -12.51 3.26
N ILE A 63 -9.30 -11.73 3.47
CA ILE A 63 -9.22 -10.46 4.22
C ILE A 63 -8.70 -10.70 5.63
N ALA A 64 -9.26 -11.70 6.34
CA ALA A 64 -8.80 -12.08 7.67
C ALA A 64 -7.32 -12.48 7.69
N LEU A 65 -6.87 -13.28 6.71
CA LEU A 65 -5.47 -13.68 6.61
C LEU A 65 -4.53 -12.49 6.30
N VAL A 66 -4.96 -11.55 5.46
CA VAL A 66 -4.21 -10.32 5.19
C VAL A 66 -4.10 -9.47 6.45
N MET A 67 -5.19 -9.28 7.19
CA MET A 67 -5.18 -8.54 8.46
C MET A 67 -4.28 -9.21 9.50
N LEU A 68 -4.33 -10.54 9.62
CA LEU A 68 -3.45 -11.30 10.51
C LEU A 68 -1.97 -11.13 10.15
N ARG A 69 -1.63 -11.26 8.86
CA ARG A 69 -0.23 -11.18 8.40
C ARG A 69 0.31 -9.75 8.39
N CYS A 70 -0.49 -8.76 8.03
CA CYS A 70 -0.03 -7.38 7.82
C CYS A 70 -0.33 -6.45 9.00
N GLY A 71 -1.36 -6.72 9.81
CA GLY A 71 -1.72 -5.89 10.96
C GLY A 71 -0.69 -5.93 12.09
N GLY A 72 0.09 -7.02 12.18
CA GLY A 72 0.90 -7.31 13.36
C GLY A 72 -0.02 -7.79 14.49
N PRO A 73 0.23 -8.93 15.11
CA PRO A 73 -0.55 -9.31 16.28
C PRO A 73 -0.27 -8.30 17.41
N ASP A 74 -1.31 -7.81 18.08
CA ASP A 74 -1.19 -7.09 19.36
C ASP A 74 -0.79 -8.10 20.45
N LEU A 75 0.41 -8.66 20.31
CA LEU A 75 1.03 -9.50 21.33
C LEU A 75 1.64 -8.53 22.35
N ARG A 76 0.81 -8.09 23.28
CA ARG A 76 1.32 -7.62 24.57
C ARG A 76 1.99 -8.83 25.21
N LEU A 77 3.31 -8.89 25.08
CA LEU A 77 4.09 -9.90 25.79
C LEU A 77 3.84 -9.69 27.29
N PRO A 78 3.58 -10.76 28.06
CA PRO A 78 3.52 -10.61 29.51
C PRO A 78 4.86 -10.03 29.99
N GLU A 79 4.78 -9.03 30.87
CA GLU A 79 5.97 -8.48 31.54
C GLU A 79 6.76 -9.63 32.18
N PRO A 80 8.09 -9.67 32.01
CA PRO A 80 8.89 -10.71 32.62
C PRO A 80 8.67 -10.68 34.15
N SER A 81 8.19 -11.78 34.70
CA SER A 81 8.10 -11.97 36.15
C SER A 81 9.52 -11.96 36.71
N ILE A 82 9.88 -10.88 37.40
CA ILE A 82 11.11 -10.73 38.19
C ILE A 82 11.09 -11.70 39.36
#